data_AF-A0A1F2JHV9-F1
#
_entry.id   AF-A0A1F2JHV9-F1
#
_cell.length_a   1.000
_cell.length_b   1.000
_cell.length_c   1.000
_cell.angle_alpha   90.00
_cell.angle_beta   90.00
_cell.angle_gamma   90.00
#
_symmetry.space_group_name_H-M   'P 1'
#
loop_
_entity.id
_entity.type
_entity.pdbx_description
1 polymer ?
#
loop_
_entity_poly.entity_id
_entity_poly.type
_entity_poly.pdbx_seq_one_letter_code
_entity_poly.pdbx_strand_id
1 'polypeptide(L)'
;METNNRRYHSEIKEEYMKDNLPFDIVKTIPRSIRKRWREQAEKDFWMPVPVEDNISDELTIRRLQTENKILKTKVRALFILLFFTGSFLNLWR
;
A
#
# COMPACT_ATOMS: atom_id res chain seq x y z
N MET A 1 14.83 2.79 30.17
CA MET A 1 14.42 1.37 30.02
C MET A 1 12.90 1.34 29.98
N GLU A 2 12.28 1.29 28.79
CA GLU A 2 10.81 1.43 28.67
C GLU A 2 10.21 0.75 27.43
N THR A 3 10.88 -0.28 26.90
CA THR A 3 10.43 -1.00 25.68
C THR A 3 9.65 -2.28 25.97
N ASN A 4 9.76 -2.86 27.18
CA ASN A 4 9.14 -4.16 27.49
C ASN A 4 7.62 -4.12 27.70
N ASN A 5 7.05 -3.01 28.21
CA ASN A 5 5.61 -2.94 28.45
C ASN A 5 4.78 -2.96 27.16
N ARG A 6 5.31 -2.46 26.04
CA ARG A 6 4.59 -2.47 24.76
C ARG A 6 4.42 -3.88 24.18
N ARG A 7 5.41 -4.76 24.37
CA ARG A 7 5.39 -6.14 23.87
C ARG A 7 4.42 -7.04 24.64
N TYR A 8 4.37 -6.89 25.96
CA TYR A 8 3.50 -7.70 26.81
C TYR A 8 2.01 -7.45 26.53
N HIS A 9 1.62 -6.21 26.23
CA HIS A 9 0.25 -5.86 25.86
C HIS A 9 -0.17 -6.35 24.46
N SER A 10 0.77 -6.57 23.53
CA SER A 10 0.47 -7.17 22.22
C SER A 10 0.26 -8.69 22.32
N GLU A 11 1.06 -9.39 23.12
CA GLU A 11 0.97 -10.86 23.26
C GLU A 11 -0.36 -11.29 23.88
N ILE A 12 -0.80 -10.63 24.96
CA ILE A 12 -2.10 -10.91 25.60
C ILE A 12 -3.27 -10.66 24.63
N LYS A 13 -3.18 -9.62 23.79
CA LYS A 13 -4.19 -9.33 22.78
C LYS A 13 -4.27 -10.45 21.75
N GLU A 14 -3.12 -10.93 21.26
CA GLU A 14 -3.05 -12.02 20.28
C GLU A 14 -3.57 -13.34 20.84
N GLU A 15 -3.17 -13.70 22.06
CA GLU A 15 -3.64 -14.92 22.72
C GLU A 15 -5.13 -14.86 23.06
N TYR A 16 -5.65 -13.68 23.43
CA TYR A 16 -7.09 -13.46 23.62
C TYR A 16 -7.86 -13.66 22.32
N MET A 17 -7.33 -13.17 21.19
CA MET A 17 -7.96 -13.33 19.88
C MET A 17 -7.93 -14.76 19.35
N LYS A 18 -6.99 -15.59 19.83
CA LYS A 18 -6.88 -17.01 19.50
C LYS A 18 -7.67 -17.91 20.46
N ASP A 19 -8.45 -17.34 21.38
CA ASP A 19 -9.17 -18.06 22.45
C ASP A 19 -8.26 -18.97 23.32
N ASN A 20 -6.96 -18.67 23.38
CA ASN A 20 -5.97 -19.46 24.13
C ASN A 20 -5.77 -18.94 25.57
N LEU A 21 -6.42 -17.84 25.94
CA LEU A 21 -6.24 -17.20 27.22
C LEU A 21 -7.07 -17.90 28.32
N PRO A 22 -6.47 -18.27 29.47
CA PRO A 22 -7.20 -18.80 30.62
C PRO A 22 -8.29 -17.83 31.10
N PHE A 23 -9.43 -18.38 31.53
CA PHE A 23 -10.60 -17.60 31.95
C PHE A 23 -10.31 -16.59 33.07
N ASP A 24 -9.42 -16.94 33.99
CA ASP A 24 -9.03 -16.06 35.11
C ASP A 24 -8.27 -14.82 34.62
N ILE A 25 -7.46 -14.96 33.57
CA ILE A 25 -6.75 -13.84 32.94
C ILE A 25 -7.74 -13.01 32.10
N VAL A 26 -8.69 -13.65 31.42
CA VAL A 26 -9.73 -12.93 30.66
C VAL A 26 -10.56 -12.02 31.57
N LYS A 27 -10.82 -12.43 32.82
CA LYS A 27 -11.54 -11.62 33.81
C LYS A 27 -10.77 -10.37 34.25
N THR A 28 -9.43 -10.39 34.26
CA THR A 28 -8.63 -9.21 34.61
C THR A 28 -8.65 -8.16 33.50
N ILE A 29 -8.94 -8.56 32.26
CA ILE A 29 -9.04 -7.64 31.12
C ILE A 29 -10.37 -6.87 31.17
N PRO A 30 -10.32 -5.52 31.23
CA PRO A 30 -11.51 -4.68 31.19
C PRO A 30 -12.42 -4.99 30.00
N ARG A 31 -13.73 -4.99 30.23
CA ARG A 31 -14.73 -5.25 29.19
C ARG A 31 -14.62 -4.28 28.01
N SER A 32 -14.26 -3.02 28.27
CA SER A 32 -14.02 -1.99 27.25
C SER A 32 -12.87 -2.36 26.31
N ILE A 33 -11.79 -2.92 26.85
CA ILE A 33 -10.62 -3.35 26.07
C ILE A 33 -10.97 -4.56 25.21
N ARG A 34 -11.63 -5.58 25.78
CA ARG A 34 -12.10 -6.75 25.03
C ARG A 34 -13.03 -6.37 23.88
N LYS A 35 -13.95 -5.43 24.13
CA LYS A 35 -14.86 -4.91 23.10
C LYS A 35 -14.09 -4.20 21.98
N ARG A 36 -13.19 -3.27 22.34
CA ARG A 36 -12.36 -2.54 21.38
C ARG A 36 -11.52 -3.48 20.51
N TRP A 37 -10.94 -4.53 21.09
CA TRP A 37 -10.16 -5.47 20.31
C TRP A 37 -11.02 -6.25 19.30
N ARG A 38 -12.24 -6.65 19.67
CA ARG A 38 -13.18 -7.30 18.73
C ARG A 38 -13.65 -6.35 17.63
N GLU A 39 -14.04 -5.12 17.99
CA GLU A 39 -14.43 -4.09 17.03
C GLU A 39 -13.30 -3.80 16.04
N GLN A 40 -12.05 -3.78 16.51
CA GLN A 40 -10.89 -3.61 15.63
C GLN A 40 -10.69 -4.83 14.72
N ALA A 41 -10.79 -6.06 15.24
CA ALA A 41 -10.65 -7.26 14.43
C ALA A 41 -11.76 -7.37 13.36
N GLU A 42 -12.99 -7.00 13.70
CA GLU A 42 -14.11 -6.92 12.77
C GLU A 42 -13.85 -5.84 11.71
N LYS A 43 -13.35 -4.67 12.13
CA LYS A 43 -12.96 -3.61 11.20
C LYS A 43 -11.84 -4.05 10.27
N ASP A 44 -10.83 -4.74 10.76
CA ASP A 44 -9.69 -5.22 9.97
C ASP A 44 -10.15 -6.33 8.99
N PHE A 45 -11.16 -7.12 9.34
CA PHE A 45 -11.79 -8.10 8.44
C PHE A 45 -12.51 -7.42 7.26
N TRP A 46 -13.30 -6.38 7.54
CA TRP A 46 -14.04 -5.64 6.51
C TRP A 46 -13.19 -4.63 5.74
N MET A 47 -12.14 -4.11 6.36
CA MET A 47 -11.23 -3.10 5.83
C MET A 47 -9.78 -3.53 6.09
N PRO A 48 -9.29 -4.56 5.40
CA PRO A 48 -7.88 -4.94 5.50
C PRO A 48 -7.04 -3.72 5.09
N VAL A 49 -6.22 -3.24 6.02
CA VAL A 49 -5.23 -2.19 5.71
C VAL A 49 -4.31 -2.80 4.65
N PRO A 50 -4.12 -2.14 3.50
CA PRO A 50 -3.24 -2.66 2.47
C PRO A 50 -1.84 -2.81 3.07
N VAL A 51 -1.30 -4.01 2.94
CA VAL A 51 0.08 -4.35 3.33
C VAL A 51 1.02 -3.37 2.62
N GLU A 52 2.11 -2.99 3.28
CA GLU A 52 3.07 -1.93 2.90
C GLU A 52 3.62 -1.99 1.46
N ASP A 53 3.36 -3.07 0.71
CA ASP A 53 3.59 -3.22 -0.73
C ASP A 53 3.04 -2.05 -1.57
N ASN A 54 1.95 -1.43 -1.09
CA ASN A 54 1.29 -0.30 -1.76
C ASN A 54 2.18 0.94 -1.91
N ILE A 55 3.15 1.16 -1.01
CA ILE A 55 4.06 2.32 -1.08
C ILE A 55 5.08 2.12 -2.21
N SER A 56 5.56 0.89 -2.40
CA SER A 56 6.50 0.56 -3.47
C SER A 56 5.83 0.60 -4.84
N ASP A 57 4.58 0.17 -4.91
CA ASP A 57 3.76 0.21 -6.12
C ASP A 57 3.43 1.64 -6.52
N GLU A 58 3.09 2.53 -5.58
CA GLU A 58 2.77 3.91 -5.91
C GLU A 58 3.98 4.69 -6.46
N LEU A 59 5.17 4.47 -5.90
CA LEU A 59 6.42 5.05 -6.42
C LEU A 59 6.76 4.50 -7.82
N THR A 60 6.56 3.19 -8.02
CA THR A 60 6.78 2.54 -9.30
C THR A 60 5.80 3.04 -10.36
N ILE A 61 4.53 3.21 -10.02
CA ILE A 61 3.50 3.77 -10.89
C ILE A 61 3.87 5.20 -11.30
N ARG A 62 4.29 6.06 -10.36
CA ARG A 62 4.70 7.44 -10.69
C ARG A 62 5.90 7.47 -11.62
N ARG A 63 6.88 6.59 -11.41
CA ARG A 63 8.03 6.46 -12.31
C ARG A 63 7.59 6.05 -13.70
N LEU A 64 6.77 5.00 -13.82
CA LEU A 64 6.26 4.50 -15.10
C LEU A 64 5.42 5.54 -15.85
N GLN A 65 4.61 6.34 -15.15
CA GLN A 65 3.86 7.45 -15.75
C GLN A 65 4.77 8.52 -16.34
N THR A 66 5.86 8.84 -15.63
CA THR A 66 6.85 9.84 -16.07
C THR A 66 7.60 9.35 -17.30
N GLU A 67 8.05 8.09 -17.29
CA GLU A 67 8.71 7.45 -18.43
C GLU A 67 7.78 7.39 -19.66
N ASN A 68 6.51 7.04 -19.47
CA ASN A 68 5.50 7.05 -20.54
C ASN A 68 5.29 8.44 -21.16
N LYS A 69 5.26 9.49 -20.35
CA LYS A 69 5.13 10.87 -20.85
C LYS A 69 6.32 11.28 -21.72
N ILE A 70 7.53 10.90 -21.31
CA ILE A 70 8.75 11.15 -22.08
C ILE A 70 8.71 10.38 -23.40
N LEU A 71 8.34 9.09 -23.36
CA LEU A 71 8.23 8.25 -24.56
C LEU A 71 7.21 8.81 -25.55
N LYS A 72 6.02 9.23 -25.09
CA LYS A 72 5.01 9.88 -25.95
C LYS A 72 5.55 11.13 -26.64
N THR A 73 6.31 11.95 -25.90
CA THR A 73 6.94 13.15 -26.46
C THR A 73 7.95 12.79 -27.55
N LYS A 74 8.81 11.79 -27.29
CA LYS A 74 9.80 11.31 -28.28
C LYS A 74 9.13 10.74 -29.53
N VAL A 75 8.09 9.92 -29.37
CA VAL A 75 7.33 9.36 -30.50
C VAL A 75 6.70 10.47 -31.34
N ARG A 76 6.10 11.47 -30.70
CA ARG A 76 5.51 12.62 -31.41
C ARG A 76 6.56 13.43 -32.16
N ALA A 77 7.73 13.66 -31.55
CA ALA A 77 8.84 14.36 -32.19
C ALA A 77 9.38 13.58 -33.40
N LEU A 78 9.58 12.27 -33.26
CA LEU A 78 9.98 11.39 -34.37
C LEU A 78 8.95 11.40 -35.50
N PHE A 79 7.66 11.36 -35.19
CA PHE A 79 6.60 11.45 -36.19
C PHE A 79 6.66 12.77 -36.97
N ILE A 80 6.82 13.89 -36.25
CA ILE A 80 6.97 15.22 -36.88
C ILE A 80 8.23 15.25 -37.76
N LEU A 81 9.37 14.76 -37.27
CA LEU A 81 10.62 14.71 -38.05
C LEU A 81 10.47 13.87 -39.32
N LEU A 82 9.84 12.69 -39.23
CA LEU A 82 9.56 11.84 -40.39
C LEU A 82 8.63 12.53 -41.38
N PHE A 83 7.59 13.21 -40.89
CA PHE A 83 6.66 13.94 -41.74
C PHE A 83 7.36 15.07 -42.48
N PHE A 84 8.15 15.90 -41.78
CA PHE A 84 8.90 16.98 -42.42
C PHE A 84 9.97 16.47 -43.40
N THR A 85 10.74 15.44 -43.05
CA THR A 85 11.76 14.89 -43.94
C THR A 85 11.15 14.18 -45.16
N GLY A 86 10.02 13.48 -45.01
CA GLY A 86 9.27 12.87 -46.11
C GLY A 86 8.56 13.88 -47.02
N SER A 87 8.06 14.99 -46.48
CA SER A 87 7.49 16.08 -47.27
C SER A 87 8.54 16.87 -48.04
N PHE A 88 9.75 17.07 -47.47
CA PHE A 88 10.86 17.72 -48.16
C PHE A 88 11.39 16.90 -49.34
N LEU A 89 11.43 15.57 -49.24
CA LEU A 89 11.88 14.71 -50.34
C LEU A 89 10.90 14.69 -51.53
N ASN A 90 9.60 14.84 -51.27
CA ASN A 90 8.57 14.88 -52.32
C ASN A 90 8.42 16.27 -52.97
N LEU A 91 9.03 17.32 -52.43
CA LEU A 91 9.01 18.67 -53.01
C LEU A 91 10.16 18.91 -54.00
N TRP A 92 11.19 18.04 -53.99
CA TRP A 92 12.39 18.12 -54.83
C TRP A 92 12.42 17.05 -55.94
N ARG A 93 11.32 16.31 -56.12
CA ARG A 93 11.13 15.33 -57.20
C ARG A 93 10.05 15.83 -58.15
#